data_AF-A0A1S2CHD0-F1
#
_entry.id   AF-A0A1S2CHD0-F1
#
_cell.length_a   1.000
_cell.length_b   1.000
_cell.length_c   1.000
_cell.angle_alpha   90.00
_cell.angle_beta   90.00
_cell.angle_gamma   90.00
#
_symmetry.space_group_name_H-M   'P 1'
#
loop_
_entity.id
_entity.type
_entity.pdbx_description
1 polymer ?
#
loop_
_entity_poly.entity_id
_entity_poly.type
_entity_poly.pdbx_seq_one_letter_code
_entity_poly.pdbx_strand_id
1 'polypeptide(L)' 'MTQVPDSEKNKDKKPQGPGVLKVMQSVAAGALGVQSSKRREEDFSGHSPLPYIIGGLLFTAIFIGTLVLIVQAVLSGQ' A
#
# COMPACT_ATOMS: atom_id res chain seq x y z
N MET A 1 -13.22 46.71 -24.29
CA MET A 1 -13.29 45.27 -24.02
C MET A 1 -11.87 44.76 -24.02
N THR A 2 -11.26 44.71 -22.85
CA THR A 2 -9.89 44.25 -22.68
C THR A 2 -9.97 43.11 -21.67
N GLN A 3 -9.63 41.92 -22.15
CA GLN A 3 -9.67 40.64 -21.45
C GLN A 3 -8.96 40.78 -20.09
N VAL A 4 -9.71 40.59 -19.02
CA VAL A 4 -9.17 40.37 -17.67
C VAL A 4 -8.32 39.10 -17.67
N PRO A 5 -7.17 39.06 -16.99
CA PRO A 5 -6.35 37.85 -16.92
C PRO A 5 -7.07 36.83 -16.02
N ASP A 6 -7.52 35.73 -16.61
CA ASP A 6 -8.00 34.58 -15.86
C ASP A 6 -6.86 34.03 -15.00
N SER A 7 -7.01 34.25 -13.70
CA SER A 7 -6.16 33.67 -12.67
C SER A 7 -6.39 32.16 -12.63
N GLU A 8 -5.66 31.43 -13.45
CA GLU A 8 -5.71 29.97 -13.48
C GLU A 8 -5.00 29.40 -12.26
N LYS A 9 -5.78 29.20 -11.20
CA LYS A 9 -5.43 28.50 -9.97
C LYS A 9 -5.26 27.00 -10.23
N ASN A 10 -4.25 26.58 -11.00
CA ASN A 10 -4.01 25.16 -11.23
C ASN A 10 -3.01 24.62 -10.20
N LYS A 11 -3.60 24.06 -9.15
CA LYS A 11 -2.96 23.45 -7.98
C LYS A 11 -1.75 22.59 -8.37
N ASP A 12 -0.63 22.87 -7.72
CA ASP A 12 0.52 21.98 -7.58
C ASP A 12 0.07 20.53 -7.30
N LYS A 13 -0.02 19.70 -8.34
CA LYS A 13 -0.12 18.25 -8.15
C LYS A 13 1.27 17.75 -7.80
N LYS A 14 1.63 17.83 -6.51
CA LYS A 14 2.71 17.01 -5.96
C LYS A 14 2.51 15.57 -6.46
N PRO A 15 3.58 14.84 -6.84
CA PRO A 15 3.47 13.45 -7.22
C PRO A 15 2.85 12.68 -6.05
N GLN A 16 1.57 12.34 -6.17
CA GLN A 16 0.86 11.58 -5.16
C GLN A 16 1.34 10.14 -5.30
N GLY A 17 2.00 9.63 -4.27
CA GLY A 17 2.45 8.24 -4.21
C GLY A 17 1.28 7.24 -4.38
N PRO A 18 1.58 5.93 -4.48
CA PRO A 18 0.55 4.91 -4.63
C PRO A 18 -0.51 5.04 -3.52
N GLY A 19 -1.79 5.01 -3.91
CA GLY A 19 -2.88 5.05 -2.94
C GLY A 19 -2.80 3.86 -1.98
N VAL A 20 -3.16 4.07 -0.70
CA VAL A 20 -3.09 3.06 0.37
C VAL A 20 -3.81 1.76 -0.02
N LEU A 21 -4.97 1.86 -0.67
CA LEU A 21 -5.72 0.69 -1.16
C LEU A 21 -4.95 -0.13 -2.20
N LYS A 22 -4.20 0.53 -3.10
CA LYS A 22 -3.35 -0.16 -4.10
C LYS A 22 -2.23 -0.91 -3.39
N VAL A 23 -1.57 -0.29 -2.41
CA VAL A 23 -0.52 -0.93 -1.61
C VAL A 23 -1.07 -2.15 -0.88
N MET A 24 -2.23 -2.03 -0.21
CA MET A 24 -2.84 -3.18 0.48
C MET A 24 -3.21 -4.32 -0.48
N GLN A 25 -3.75 -4.01 -1.66
CA GLN A 25 -4.06 -5.03 -2.67
C GLN A 25 -2.80 -5.74 -3.18
N SER A 26 -1.73 -4.99 -3.46
CA SER A 26 -0.46 -5.56 -3.91
C SER A 26 0.19 -6.43 -2.84
N VAL A 27 0.17 -6.00 -1.57
CA VAL A 27 0.66 -6.79 -0.45
C VAL A 27 -0.16 -8.07 -0.27
N ALA A 28 -1.48 -7.99 -0.32
CA ALA A 28 -2.35 -9.16 -0.21
C ALA A 28 -2.15 -10.14 -1.37
N ALA A 29 -2.08 -9.65 -2.61
CA ALA A 29 -1.81 -10.48 -3.79
C ALA A 29 -0.43 -11.14 -3.72
N GLY A 30 0.58 -10.43 -3.21
CA GLY A 30 1.91 -10.97 -2.96
C GLY A 30 1.92 -12.05 -1.88
N ALA A 31 1.22 -11.83 -0.77
CA ALA A 31 1.09 -12.81 0.32
C ALA A 31 0.38 -14.10 -0.14
N LEU A 32 -0.61 -13.98 -1.02
CA LEU A 32 -1.31 -15.12 -1.63
C LEU A 32 -0.54 -15.76 -2.80
N GLY A 33 0.58 -15.16 -3.23
CA GLY A 33 1.36 -15.63 -4.39
C GLY A 33 0.70 -15.40 -5.75
N VAL A 34 -0.42 -14.68 -5.81
CA VAL A 34 -1.20 -14.40 -7.05
C VAL A 34 -0.81 -13.07 -7.70
N GLN A 35 0.27 -12.44 -7.27
CA GLN A 35 0.76 -11.19 -7.84
C GLN A 35 1.31 -11.44 -9.26
N SER A 36 0.72 -10.82 -10.28
CA SER A 36 1.20 -10.92 -11.65
C SER A 36 2.47 -10.10 -11.89
N SER A 37 3.28 -10.50 -12.88
CA SER A 37 4.50 -9.78 -13.27
C SER A 37 4.22 -8.32 -13.64
N LYS A 38 3.14 -8.04 -14.37
CA LYS A 38 2.72 -6.68 -14.73
C LYS A 38 2.43 -5.80 -13.51
N ARG A 39 1.74 -6.35 -12.48
CA ARG A 39 1.45 -5.60 -11.23
C ARG A 39 2.73 -5.32 -10.44
N ARG A 40 3.61 -6.32 -10.33
CA ARG A 40 4.92 -6.16 -9.72
C ARG A 40 5.75 -5.11 -10.47
N GLU A 41 5.80 -5.18 -11.79
CA GLU A 41 6.54 -4.19 -12.57
C GLU A 41 5.97 -2.78 -12.36
N GLU A 42 4.66 -2.62 -12.33
CA GLU A 42 4.02 -1.31 -12.08
C GLU A 42 4.27 -0.79 -10.64
N ASP A 43 4.25 -1.67 -9.64
CA ASP A 43 4.48 -1.34 -8.23
C ASP A 43 5.96 -1.01 -7.95
N PHE A 44 6.89 -1.65 -8.67
CA PHE A 44 8.34 -1.49 -8.48
C PHE A 44 9.00 -0.54 -9.50
N SER A 45 8.32 -0.18 -10.60
CA SER A 45 8.78 0.83 -11.57
C SER A 45 8.32 2.25 -11.23
N GLY A 46 7.48 2.40 -10.20
CA GLY A 46 7.09 3.70 -9.67
C GLY A 46 8.24 4.41 -8.93
N HIS A 47 7.96 5.62 -8.43
CA HIS A 47 8.97 6.51 -7.82
C HIS A 47 9.74 5.89 -6.63
N SER A 48 9.17 4.89 -5.95
CA SER A 48 9.88 4.08 -4.96
C SER A 48 9.10 2.79 -4.62
N PRO A 49 9.78 1.64 -4.44
CA PRO A 49 9.16 0.40 -3.97
C PRO A 49 8.92 0.36 -2.45
N LEU A 50 9.42 1.35 -1.70
CA LEU A 50 9.34 1.39 -0.24
C LEU A 50 7.93 1.21 0.34
N PRO A 51 6.86 1.84 -0.22
CA PRO A 51 5.51 1.69 0.34
C PRO A 51 5.03 0.24 0.37
N TYR A 52 5.40 -0.56 -0.62
CA TYR A 52 5.01 -1.97 -0.73
C TYR A 52 5.81 -2.85 0.23
N ILE A 53 7.10 -2.58 0.42
CA ILE A 53 7.95 -3.29 1.38
C ILE A 53 7.46 -3.02 2.82
N ILE A 54 7.24 -1.76 3.16
CA ILE A 54 6.74 -1.36 4.48
C ILE A 54 5.36 -1.95 4.71
N GLY A 55 4.46 -1.89 3.71
CA GLY A 55 3.13 -2.50 3.78
C GLY A 55 3.19 -4.01 4.03
N GLY A 56 4.09 -4.72 3.34
CA GLY A 56 4.33 -6.15 3.55
C GLY A 56 4.82 -6.48 4.95
N LEU A 57 5.86 -5.78 5.43
CA LEU A 57 6.39 -5.97 6.77
C LEU A 57 5.35 -5.71 7.86
N LEU A 58 4.57 -4.62 7.71
CA LEU A 58 3.51 -4.28 8.65
C LEU A 58 2.43 -5.36 8.69
N PHE A 59 2.01 -5.84 7.52
CA PHE A 59 1.04 -6.93 7.38
C PHE A 59 1.54 -8.22 8.05
N THR A 60 2.79 -8.61 7.78
CA THR A 60 3.39 -9.81 8.39
C THR A 60 3.49 -9.70 9.91
N ALA A 61 3.90 -8.54 10.44
CA ALA A 61 3.95 -8.33 11.89
C ALA A 61 2.58 -8.48 12.55
N ILE A 62 1.53 -7.88 11.95
CA ILE A 62 0.14 -8.01 12.42
C ILE A 62 -0.33 -9.48 12.35
N PHE A 63 0.00 -10.18 11.27
CA PHE A 63 -0.36 -11.59 11.09
C PHE A 63 0.25 -12.47 12.18
N ILE A 64 1.56 -12.34 12.43
CA ILE A 64 2.26 -13.06 13.50
C ILE A 64 1.67 -12.71 14.86
N GLY A 65 1.42 -11.44 15.15
CA GLY A 65 0.78 -11.00 16.39
C GLY A 65 -0.59 -11.66 16.60
N THR A 66 -1.40 -11.72 15.54
CA THR A 66 -2.70 -12.42 15.56
C THR A 66 -2.54 -13.91 15.89
N LEU A 67 -1.59 -14.60 15.26
CA LEU A 67 -1.33 -16.01 15.56
C LEU A 67 -0.90 -16.23 17.01
N VAL A 68 -0.02 -15.38 17.55
CA VAL A 68 0.41 -15.45 18.95
C VAL A 68 -0.79 -15.29 19.90
N LEU A 69 -1.67 -14.31 19.64
CA LEU A 69 -2.87 -14.11 20.45
C LEU A 69 -3.79 -15.33 20.42
N ILE A 70 -3.99 -15.93 19.24
CA ILE A 70 -4.78 -17.16 19.09
C ILE A 70 -4.16 -18.31 19.89
N VAL A 71 -2.85 -18.53 19.74
CA VAL A 71 -2.13 -19.60 20.48
C VAL A 71 -2.26 -19.39 21.99
N GLN A 72 -2.07 -18.17 22.47
CA GLN A 72 -2.21 -17.84 23.89
C GLN A 72 -3.65 -18.06 24.38
N ALA A 73 -4.65 -17.67 23.59
CA ALA A 73 -6.06 -17.88 23.93
C ALA A 73 -6.42 -19.37 24.02
N VAL A 74 -5.90 -20.18 23.09
CA VAL A 74 -6.10 -21.65 23.09
C VAL A 74 -5.39 -22.31 24.27
N LEU A 75 -4.14 -21.92 24.56
CA LEU A 75 -3.39 -22.47 25.69
C LEU A 75 -3.97 -22.07 27.05
N SER A 76 -4.53 -20.85 27.17
CA SER A 76 -5.18 -20.40 28.41
C SER A 76 -6.50 -21.12 28.68
N GLY A 77 -7.09 -21.76 27.67
CA GLY A 77 -8.33 -22.54 27.78
C GLY A 77 -8.12 -24.05 27.96
N GLN A 78 -6.86 -24.53 28.00
CA GLN A 78 -6.49 -25.88 28.42
C GLN A 78 -6.09 -25.89 29.90
#